data_AF-A0A957HY95-F1
#
_entry.id   AF-A0A957HY95-F1
#
_cell.length_a   1.000
_cell.length_b   1.000
_cell.length_c   1.000
_cell.angle_alpha   90.00
_cell.angle_beta   90.00
_cell.angle_gamma   90.00
#
_symmetry.space_group_name_H-M   'P 1'
#
loop_
_entity.id
_entity.type
_entity.pdbx_description
1 polymer ?
#
loop_
_entity_poly.entity_id
_entity_poly.type
_entity_poly.pdbx_seq_one_letter_code
_entity_poly.pdbx_strand_id
1 'polypeptide(L)'
;MEAIKALIREKEQTILLKGFDPVSAEGFTQIPNFILKSETLSAGAKIVYALLLSYAWHNAHCFPGQATLAKSCGKSQGWVSQQMRELQRGKLLEIERRGQGKTNIYTLCYRVDGKNGENPG
;
A
#
# COMPACT_ATOMS: atom_id res chain seq x y z
N MET A 1 24.95 32.65 -28.29
CA MET A 1 23.73 33.11 -27.61
C MET A 1 22.48 32.34 -28.07
N GLU A 2 22.53 31.01 -28.20
CA GLU A 2 21.32 30.20 -28.48
C GLU A 2 21.23 28.89 -27.65
N ALA A 3 22.23 28.58 -26.81
CA ALA A 3 22.25 27.32 -26.08
C ALA A 3 21.60 27.38 -24.68
N ILE A 4 21.22 28.56 -24.18
CA ILE A 4 20.64 28.73 -22.83
C ILE A 4 19.10 28.90 -22.86
N LYS A 5 18.53 29.35 -23.99
CA LYS A 5 17.07 29.51 -24.12
C LYS A 5 16.29 28.19 -24.21
N ALA A 6 16.96 27.08 -24.51
CA ALA A 6 16.32 25.77 -24.65
C ALA A 6 16.08 25.01 -23.32
N LEU A 7 16.60 25.51 -22.20
CA LEU A 7 16.54 24.82 -20.90
C LEU A 7 15.41 25.30 -19.96
N ILE A 8 14.68 26.34 -20.34
CA ILE A 8 13.47 26.78 -19.65
C ILE A 8 12.28 26.39 -20.52
N ARG A 9 12.01 25.08 -20.58
CA ARG A 9 10.65 24.62 -20.85
C ARG A 9 9.90 24.79 -19.53
N GLU A 10 9.51 26.03 -19.25
CA GLU A 10 8.50 26.34 -18.25
C GLU A 10 7.28 25.49 -18.61
N LYS A 11 7.11 24.37 -17.91
CA LYS A 11 5.84 23.66 -17.89
C LYS A 11 4.86 24.62 -17.22
N GLU A 12 4.15 25.41 -18.01
CA GLU A 12 2.96 26.09 -17.56
C GLU A 12 2.03 25.04 -16.96
N GLN A 13 2.03 24.91 -15.64
CA GLN A 13 1.12 24.02 -14.95
C GLN A 13 -0.29 24.57 -15.17
N THR A 14 -1.01 23.97 -16.12
CA THR A 14 -2.33 24.43 -16.58
C THR A 14 -3.43 24.23 -15.54
N ILE A 15 -3.12 23.54 -14.43
CA ILE A 15 -4.02 23.30 -13.30
C ILE A 15 -3.30 23.73 -12.02
N LEU A 16 -3.77 24.83 -11.42
CA LEU A 16 -3.32 25.34 -10.12
C LEU A 16 -4.28 24.85 -9.04
N LEU A 17 -3.86 23.84 -8.28
CA LEU A 17 -4.61 23.39 -7.11
C LEU A 17 -4.37 24.37 -5.95
N LYS A 18 -5.22 25.39 -5.83
CA LYS A 18 -5.20 26.33 -4.69
C LYS A 18 -5.63 25.56 -3.43
N GLY A 19 -4.67 25.32 -2.52
CA GLY A 19 -4.84 24.51 -1.32
C GLY A 19 -4.21 23.11 -1.39
N PHE A 20 -3.46 22.81 -2.44
CA PHE A 20 -2.65 21.60 -2.52
C PHE A 20 -1.53 21.67 -1.50
N ASP A 21 -1.75 21.02 -0.36
CA ASP A 21 -0.68 20.75 0.59
C ASP A 21 0.34 19.86 -0.14
N PRO A 22 1.62 20.24 -0.25
CA PRO A 22 2.68 19.36 -0.76
C PRO A 22 2.65 17.97 -0.13
N VAL A 23 2.14 17.84 1.10
CA VAL A 23 1.94 16.56 1.81
C VAL A 23 0.96 15.64 1.09
N SER A 24 -0.07 16.17 0.41
CA SER A 24 -1.06 15.40 -0.34
C SER A 24 -0.62 15.05 -1.77
N ALA A 25 0.57 15.53 -2.20
CA ALA A 25 1.05 15.37 -3.57
C ALA A 25 1.27 13.91 -3.98
N GLU A 26 1.57 13.04 -3.02
CA GLU A 26 1.73 11.59 -3.24
C GLU A 26 0.40 10.81 -3.17
N GLY A 27 -0.72 11.50 -2.91
CA GLY A 27 -2.04 10.91 -2.79
C GLY A 27 -2.32 10.29 -1.42
N PHE A 28 -3.36 9.46 -1.35
CA PHE A 28 -3.79 8.80 -0.12
C PHE A 28 -3.98 7.31 -0.36
N THR A 29 -3.68 6.52 0.67
CA THR A 29 -4.05 5.10 0.69
C THR A 29 -5.34 4.91 1.46
N GLN A 30 -6.42 4.59 0.76
CA GLN A 30 -7.69 4.20 1.37
C GLN A 30 -7.61 2.78 1.91
N ILE A 31 -8.08 2.54 3.13
CA ILE A 31 -8.12 1.20 3.74
C ILE A 31 -9.58 0.80 3.94
N PRO A 32 -9.99 -0.44 3.63
CA PRO A 32 -11.34 -0.89 3.93
C PRO A 32 -11.69 -0.74 5.42
N ASN A 33 -12.89 -0.24 5.71
CA ASN A 33 -13.31 0.03 7.08
C ASN A 33 -13.28 -1.22 7.98
N PHE A 34 -13.52 -2.42 7.44
CA PHE A 34 -13.46 -3.64 8.25
C PHE A 34 -12.02 -3.98 8.71
N ILE A 35 -11.00 -3.57 7.95
CA ILE A 35 -9.59 -3.67 8.37
C ILE A 35 -9.29 -2.57 9.38
N LEU A 36 -9.65 -1.32 9.05
CA LEU A 36 -9.39 -0.16 9.90
C LEU A 36 -10.02 -0.32 11.29
N LYS A 37 -11.28 -0.77 11.34
CA LYS A 37 -12.07 -0.94 12.57
C LYS A 37 -11.95 -2.34 13.19
N SER A 38 -11.12 -3.23 12.66
CA SER A 38 -10.94 -4.56 13.25
C SER A 38 -10.39 -4.44 14.68
N GLU A 39 -11.04 -5.09 15.63
CA GLU A 39 -10.60 -5.19 17.03
C GLU A 39 -9.53 -6.27 17.23
N THR A 40 -9.43 -7.21 16.29
CA THR A 40 -8.50 -8.36 16.37
C THR A 40 -7.16 -8.09 15.69
N LEU A 41 -7.11 -7.10 14.80
CA LEU A 41 -5.87 -6.66 14.17
C LEU A 41 -5.18 -5.60 15.01
N SER A 42 -3.89 -5.80 15.23
CA SER A 42 -3.00 -4.80 15.79
C SER A 42 -2.91 -3.58 14.88
N ALA A 43 -2.61 -2.43 15.48
CA ALA A 43 -2.34 -1.21 14.72
C ALA A 43 -1.18 -1.40 13.72
N GLY A 44 -0.18 -2.23 14.06
CA GLY A 44 0.93 -2.55 13.17
C GLY A 44 0.51 -3.34 11.94
N ALA A 45 -0.36 -4.34 12.10
CA ALA A 45 -0.90 -5.11 10.98
C ALA A 45 -1.71 -4.22 10.03
N LYS A 46 -2.50 -3.29 10.57
CA LYS A 46 -3.25 -2.29 9.78
C LYS A 46 -2.31 -1.38 8.96
N ILE A 47 -1.21 -0.92 9.55
CA ILE A 47 -0.20 -0.10 8.86
C ILE A 47 0.46 -0.88 7.73
N VAL A 48 0.88 -2.13 7.98
CA VAL A 48 1.51 -2.95 6.93
C VAL A 48 0.53 -3.30 5.81
N TYR A 49 -0.74 -3.56 6.13
CA TYR A 49 -1.78 -3.74 5.12
C TYR A 49 -1.94 -2.49 4.24
N ALA A 50 -1.99 -1.31 4.86
CA ALA A 50 -2.06 -0.04 4.13
C ALA A 50 -0.88 0.14 3.18
N LEU A 51 0.35 -0.11 3.65
CA LEU A 51 1.52 0.00 2.79
C LEU A 51 1.46 -0.99 1.63
N LEU A 52 1.12 -2.26 1.86
CA LEU A 52 0.97 -3.22 0.75
C LEU A 52 -0.04 -2.72 -0.29
N LEU A 53 -1.15 -2.12 0.15
CA LEU A 53 -2.18 -1.56 -0.70
C LEU A 53 -1.69 -0.31 -1.47
N SER A 54 -0.90 0.55 -0.83
CA SER A 54 -0.31 1.74 -1.49
C SER A 54 0.62 1.33 -2.63
N TYR A 55 1.47 0.32 -2.43
CA TYR A 55 2.32 -0.21 -3.49
C TYR A 55 1.53 -0.91 -4.60
N ALA A 56 0.43 -1.59 -4.26
CA ALA A 56 -0.43 -2.23 -5.25
C ALA A 56 -1.08 -1.22 -6.21
N TRP A 57 -1.44 -0.03 -5.72
CA TRP A 57 -2.07 1.02 -6.55
C TRP A 57 -1.08 1.89 -7.32
N HIS A 58 0.08 2.21 -6.74
CA HIS A 58 1.02 3.16 -7.35
C HIS A 58 2.08 2.51 -8.26
N ASN A 59 2.45 1.24 -8.05
CA ASN A 59 3.67 0.65 -8.63
C ASN A 59 3.44 -0.53 -9.58
N ALA A 60 2.41 -0.47 -10.44
CA ALA A 60 2.24 -1.32 -11.63
C ALA A 60 2.91 -2.72 -11.57
N HIS A 61 2.58 -3.52 -10.54
CA HIS A 61 3.02 -4.91 -10.34
C HIS A 61 4.38 -5.20 -9.68
N CYS A 62 5.16 -4.19 -9.23
CA CYS A 62 6.37 -4.46 -8.45
C CYS A 62 6.10 -4.39 -6.94
N PHE A 63 5.94 -5.56 -6.33
CA PHE A 63 5.72 -5.66 -4.89
C PHE A 63 7.00 -5.33 -4.11
N PRO A 64 6.91 -4.58 -3.00
CA PRO A 64 8.07 -4.23 -2.20
C PRO A 64 8.60 -5.46 -1.44
N GLY A 65 9.93 -5.56 -1.34
CA GLY A 65 10.55 -6.43 -0.34
C GLY A 65 10.23 -5.95 1.08
N GLN A 66 10.38 -6.83 2.08
CA GLN A 66 10.16 -6.45 3.48
C GLN A 66 11.09 -5.33 3.95
N ALA A 67 12.31 -5.25 3.41
CA ALA A 67 13.25 -4.15 3.65
C ALA A 67 12.68 -2.78 3.22
N THR A 68 12.02 -2.74 2.06
CA THR A 68 11.38 -1.53 1.54
C THR A 68 10.22 -1.10 2.43
N LEU A 69 9.34 -2.03 2.81
CA LEU A 69 8.23 -1.75 3.73
C LEU A 69 8.73 -1.24 5.09
N ALA A 70 9.77 -1.87 5.62
CA ALA A 70 10.40 -1.48 6.88
C ALA A 70 10.93 -0.04 6.83
N LYS A 71 11.58 0.34 5.72
CA LYS A 71 12.02 1.71 5.46
C LYS A 71 10.82 2.67 5.38
N SER A 72 9.75 2.31 4.66
CA SER A 72 8.56 3.17 4.49
C SER A 72 7.86 3.49 5.82
N CYS A 73 7.83 2.59 6.79
CA CYS A 73 7.24 2.86 8.11
C CYS A 73 8.25 3.19 9.22
N GLY A 74 9.55 3.31 8.91
CA GLY A 74 10.59 3.56 9.92
C GLY A 74 10.67 2.46 10.99
N LYS A 75 10.50 1.19 10.60
CA LYS A 75 10.56 0.01 11.50
C LYS A 75 11.62 -0.99 11.05
N SER A 76 11.85 -2.02 11.85
CA SER A 76 12.75 -3.11 11.49
C SER A 76 12.06 -4.12 10.55
N GLN A 77 12.86 -4.86 9.77
CA GLN A 77 12.32 -5.96 8.94
C GLN A 77 11.63 -7.03 9.79
N GLY A 78 12.17 -7.31 10.99
CA GLY A 78 11.56 -8.24 11.94
C GLY A 78 10.15 -7.81 12.38
N TRP A 79 9.96 -6.50 12.64
CA TRP A 79 8.64 -5.94 12.97
C TRP A 79 7.66 -6.12 11.80
N VAL A 80 8.07 -5.80 10.56
CA VAL A 80 7.24 -6.00 9.37
C VAL A 80 6.89 -7.47 9.18
N SER A 81 7.86 -8.37 9.34
CA SER A 81 7.65 -9.82 9.31
C SER A 81 6.61 -10.27 10.34
N GLN A 82 6.64 -9.74 11.56
CA GLN A 82 5.65 -10.05 12.59
C GLN A 82 4.24 -9.60 12.18
N GLN A 83 4.10 -8.38 11.66
CA GLN A 83 2.81 -7.85 11.21
C GLN A 83 2.27 -8.64 10.00
N MET A 84 3.12 -9.03 9.06
CA MET A 84 2.73 -9.89 7.94
C MET A 84 2.22 -11.25 8.41
N ARG A 85 2.88 -11.87 9.39
CA ARG A 85 2.40 -13.14 9.97
C ARG A 85 1.04 -12.98 10.63
N GLU A 86 0.76 -11.84 11.26
CA GLU A 86 -0.55 -11.55 11.82
C GLU A 86 -1.63 -11.46 10.73
N LEU A 87 -1.35 -10.74 9.65
CA LEU A 87 -2.24 -10.66 8.49
C LEU A 87 -2.48 -12.04 7.85
N GLN A 88 -1.44 -12.88 7.75
CA GLN A 88 -1.55 -14.27 7.28
C GLN A 88 -2.44 -15.11 8.21
N ARG A 89 -2.27 -15.02 9.54
CA ARG A 89 -3.15 -15.70 10.50
C ARG A 89 -4.61 -15.25 10.36
N GLY A 90 -4.82 -13.97 10.06
CA GLY A 90 -6.14 -13.40 9.78
C GLY A 90 -6.71 -13.76 8.39
N LYS A 91 -5.98 -14.49 7.54
CA LYS A 91 -6.33 -14.78 6.14
C LYS A 91 -6.57 -13.52 5.30
N LEU A 92 -5.81 -12.47 5.58
CA LEU A 92 -5.85 -11.18 4.89
C LEU A 92 -4.67 -10.98 3.94
N LEU A 93 -3.67 -11.86 4.03
CA LEU A 93 -2.45 -11.81 3.25
C LEU A 93 -2.01 -13.23 2.91
N GLU A 94 -1.70 -13.46 1.64
CA GLU A 94 -0.96 -14.62 1.16
C GLU A 94 0.38 -14.16 0.59
N ILE A 95 1.43 -14.97 0.78
CA ILE A 95 2.79 -14.63 0.36
C ILE A 95 3.36 -15.80 -0.45
N GLU A 96 3.60 -15.56 -1.73
CA GLU A 96 4.25 -16.53 -2.62
C GLU A 96 5.73 -16.15 -2.80
N ARG A 97 6.62 -17.07 -2.44
CA ARG A 97 8.07 -16.92 -2.65
C ARG A 97 8.44 -17.45 -4.03
N ARG A 98 8.97 -16.57 -4.88
CA ARG A 98 9.30 -16.90 -6.28
C ARG A 98 10.72 -17.44 -6.50
N GLY A 99 11.58 -17.37 -5.49
CA GLY A 99 12.98 -17.79 -5.57
C GLY A 99 13.85 -16.95 -6.53
N GLN A 100 15.15 -17.28 -6.62
CA GLN A 100 16.10 -16.73 -7.60
C GLN A 100 16.20 -15.18 -7.62
N GLY A 101 16.22 -14.53 -6.46
CA GLY A 101 16.34 -13.07 -6.36
C GLY A 101 15.09 -12.29 -6.80
N LYS A 102 14.00 -12.96 -7.17
CA LYS A 102 12.73 -12.33 -7.50
C LYS A 102 11.99 -11.92 -6.24
N THR A 103 11.34 -10.76 -6.28
CA THR A 103 10.53 -10.28 -5.16
C THR A 103 9.33 -11.19 -4.91
N ASN A 104 8.91 -11.32 -3.65
CA ASN A 104 7.71 -12.05 -3.25
C ASN A 104 6.47 -11.44 -3.92
N ILE A 105 5.47 -12.28 -4.20
CA ILE A 105 4.12 -11.82 -4.51
C ILE A 105 3.32 -11.80 -3.21
N TYR A 106 2.61 -10.70 -2.99
CA TYR A 106 1.69 -10.53 -1.87
C TYR A 106 0.28 -10.40 -2.42
N THR A 107 -0.60 -11.31 -2.03
CA THR A 107 -2.02 -11.25 -2.39
C THR A 107 -2.79 -10.74 -1.18
N LEU A 108 -3.40 -9.56 -1.30
CA LEU A 108 -4.31 -9.04 -0.29
C LEU A 108 -5.69 -9.67 -0.47
N CYS A 109 -6.17 -10.32 0.58
CA CYS A 109 -7.46 -11.01 0.55
C CYS A 109 -8.53 -10.11 1.19
N TYR A 110 -9.64 -9.92 0.49
CA TYR A 110 -10.85 -9.35 1.07
C TYR A 110 -11.73 -10.50 1.50
N ARG A 111 -11.78 -10.77 2.81
CA ARG A 111 -12.65 -11.82 3.32
C ARG A 111 -14.10 -11.35 3.22
N VAL A 112 -14.81 -11.80 2.18
CA VAL A 112 -16.26 -11.85 2.18
C VAL A 112 -16.62 -13.16 2.86
N ASP A 113 -16.69 -13.16 4.20
CA ASP A 113 -17.41 -14.24 4.87
C ASP A 113 -18.87 -14.03 4.46
N GLY A 114 -19.32 -14.78 3.44
CA GLY A 114 -20.70 -14.75 2.99
C GLY A 114 -21.59 -15.04 4.19
N LYS A 115 -22.29 -14.01 4.68
CA LYS A 115 -23.53 -14.29 5.41
C LYS A 115 -24.43 -14.97 4.40
N ASN A 116 -24.78 -16.22 4.70
CA ASN A 116 -25.74 -17.04 3.98
C ASN A 116 -26.90 -16.17 3.45
N GLY A 117 -27.31 -16.47 2.22
CA GLY A 117 -28.56 -15.97 1.69
C GLY A 117 -29.71 -16.40 2.59
N GLU A 118 -30.22 -15.46 3.38
CA GLU A 118 -31.60 -15.47 3.82
C GLU A 118 -32.26 -14.25 3.19
N ASN A 119 -33.15 -14.57 2.25
CA ASN A 119 -34.05 -13.66 1.57
C ASN A 119 -35.03 -13.08 2.61
N PRO A 120 -35.15 -11.76 2.78
CA PRO A 120 -36.28 -11.22 3.51
C PRO A 120 -37.48 -11.27 2.57
N GLY A 121 -38.49 -12.04 2.97
CA GLY A 121 -39.82 -12.01 2.37
C GLY A 121 -40.54 -10.69 2.60
#